data_AF-A0ABC9VZB0-F1
#
_entry.id   AF-A0ABC9VZB0-F1
#
_cell.length_a   1.000
_cell.length_b   1.000
_cell.length_c   1.000
_cell.angle_alpha   90.00
_cell.angle_beta   90.00
_cell.angle_gamma   90.00
#
_symmetry.space_group_name_H-M   'P 1'
#
loop_
_entity.id
_entity.type
_entity.pdbx_description
1 polymer ?
#
loop_
_entity_poly.entity_id
_entity_poly.type
_entity_poly.pdbx_seq_one_letter_code
_entity_poly.pdbx_strand_id
1 'polypeptide(L)'
;MSSVLGEAHRRTSRETSLEDSLQENLEHKRVKDLNLYLKQLLSGSRKLANNELVLSFFLNCCKNTLAEDSSSVTLGPQSTDHKPGVQLVISYESTRLTVMLKHMRNIRLPDGSAPSAHAEFYLLPDPYEVSRRKTRTAPKSSDPTYNEIVVYDKVTELKGHILKLVVKSKGTFVGAVNIPLSSVHLNEEKWYPLGNSVI
;
A
#
# COMPACT_ATOMS: atom_id res chain seq x y z
N MET A 1 40.70 -17.96 -8.77
CA MET A 1 39.44 -17.27 -9.12
C MET A 1 38.30 -17.46 -8.09
N SER A 2 38.50 -18.17 -6.98
CA SER A 2 37.42 -18.46 -6.00
C SER A 2 37.28 -17.45 -4.83
N SER A 3 38.18 -16.49 -4.65
CA SER A 3 38.12 -15.58 -3.48
C SER A 3 37.17 -14.38 -3.69
N VAL A 4 37.00 -13.91 -4.93
CA VAL A 4 36.19 -12.71 -5.23
C VAL A 4 34.68 -12.99 -5.10
N LEU A 5 34.23 -14.22 -5.39
CA LEU A 5 32.82 -14.60 -5.32
C LEU A 5 32.33 -14.75 -3.85
N GLY A 6 33.22 -15.13 -2.93
CA GLY A 6 32.91 -15.28 -1.50
C GLY A 6 32.80 -13.95 -0.75
N GLU A 7 33.43 -12.88 -1.23
CA GLU A 7 33.33 -11.54 -0.63
C GLU A 7 32.06 -10.80 -1.05
N ALA A 8 31.59 -10.99 -2.29
CA ALA A 8 30.35 -10.40 -2.77
C ALA A 8 29.14 -10.89 -1.96
N HIS A 9 29.02 -12.20 -1.72
CA HIS A 9 27.92 -12.77 -0.94
C HIS A 9 27.94 -12.31 0.54
N ARG A 10 29.13 -12.12 1.11
CA ARG A 10 29.31 -11.69 2.51
C ARG A 10 29.08 -10.18 2.70
N ARG A 11 29.20 -9.38 1.64
CA ARG A 11 28.84 -7.94 1.64
C ARG A 11 27.33 -7.76 1.49
N THR A 12 26.69 -8.49 0.58
CA THR A 12 25.23 -8.45 0.40
C THR A 12 24.48 -8.92 1.66
N SER A 13 24.92 -9.97 2.35
CA SER A 13 24.28 -10.38 3.63
C SER A 13 24.47 -9.39 4.78
N ARG A 14 25.51 -8.55 4.75
CA ARG A 14 25.70 -7.50 5.77
C ARG A 14 24.88 -6.27 5.49
N GLU A 15 24.73 -5.88 4.22
CA GLU A 15 23.83 -4.78 3.83
C GLU A 15 22.38 -5.12 4.11
N THR A 16 21.91 -6.33 3.81
CA THR A 16 20.53 -6.74 4.13
C THR A 16 20.27 -6.73 5.64
N SER A 17 21.24 -7.17 6.45
CA SER A 17 21.11 -7.18 7.91
C SER A 17 21.12 -5.78 8.54
N LEU A 18 21.76 -4.80 7.90
CA LEU A 18 21.79 -3.42 8.35
C LEU A 18 20.50 -2.69 7.98
N GLU A 19 19.99 -2.89 6.77
CA GLU A 19 18.69 -2.34 6.33
C GLU A 19 17.54 -2.88 7.20
N ASP A 20 17.54 -4.18 7.50
CA ASP A 20 16.53 -4.80 8.38
C ASP A 20 16.60 -4.24 9.82
N SER A 21 17.81 -4.02 10.36
CA SER A 21 18.01 -3.44 11.69
C SER A 21 17.62 -1.97 11.78
N LEU A 22 17.89 -1.19 10.72
CA LEU A 22 17.46 0.21 10.62
C LEU A 22 15.93 0.31 10.51
N GLN A 23 15.31 -0.57 9.72
CA GLN A 23 13.86 -0.66 9.60
C GLN A 23 13.22 -1.02 10.96
N GLU A 24 13.76 -2.01 11.67
CA GLU A 24 13.29 -2.39 13.00
C GLU A 24 13.42 -1.24 14.01
N ASN A 25 14.53 -0.50 13.99
CA ASN A 25 14.73 0.66 14.87
C ASN A 25 13.72 1.80 14.58
N LEU A 26 13.44 2.06 13.30
CA LEU A 26 12.45 3.04 12.86
C LEU A 26 11.04 2.61 13.26
N GLU A 27 10.70 1.33 13.15
CA GLU A 27 9.40 0.81 13.60
C GLU A 27 9.21 0.95 15.11
N HIS A 28 10.23 0.58 15.90
CA HIS A 28 10.22 0.77 17.36
C HIS A 28 10.04 2.25 17.75
N LYS A 29 10.75 3.15 17.07
CA LYS A 29 10.60 4.58 17.30
C LYS A 29 9.19 5.07 16.98
N ARG A 30 8.63 4.66 15.83
CA ARG A 30 7.26 5.02 15.41
C ARG A 30 6.22 4.53 16.41
N VAL A 31 6.35 3.29 16.90
CA VAL A 31 5.43 2.72 17.90
C VAL A 31 5.53 3.49 19.21
N LYS A 32 6.73 3.83 19.66
CA LYS A 32 6.95 4.64 20.88
C LYS A 32 6.32 6.02 20.76
N ASP A 33 6.58 6.72 19.66
CA ASP A 33 6.06 8.08 19.42
C ASP A 33 4.53 8.06 19.31
N LEU A 34 3.96 7.05 18.63
CA LEU A 34 2.51 6.88 18.53
C LEU A 34 1.87 6.59 19.89
N ASN A 35 2.47 5.71 20.69
CA ASN A 35 1.98 5.42 22.04
C ASN A 35 2.03 6.65 22.95
N LEU A 36 3.07 7.48 22.81
CA LEU A 36 3.15 8.74 23.54
C LEU A 36 2.04 9.70 23.13
N TYR A 37 1.80 9.85 21.82
CA TYR A 37 0.71 10.66 21.30
C TYR A 37 -0.66 10.18 21.79
N LEU A 38 -0.93 8.87 21.73
CA LEU A 38 -2.19 8.28 22.21
C LEU A 38 -2.39 8.51 23.70
N LYS A 39 -1.34 8.39 24.51
CA LYS A 39 -1.39 8.74 25.93
C LYS A 39 -1.79 10.19 26.11
N GLN A 40 -1.13 11.13 25.41
CA GLN A 40 -1.45 12.56 25.50
C GLN A 40 -2.88 12.87 25.02
N LEU A 41 -3.36 12.17 23.99
CA LEU A 41 -4.70 12.36 23.44
C LEU A 41 -5.79 11.88 24.41
N LEU A 42 -5.61 10.70 25.00
CA LEU A 42 -6.57 10.07 25.92
C LEU A 42 -6.48 10.64 27.35
N SER A 43 -5.30 11.07 27.79
CA SER A 43 -5.08 11.70 29.10
C SER A 43 -5.13 13.23 29.04
N GLY A 44 -5.44 13.81 27.89
CA GLY A 44 -5.52 15.25 27.66
C GLY A 44 -6.80 15.87 28.22
N SER A 45 -7.19 17.03 27.67
CA SER A 45 -8.44 17.68 28.07
C SER A 45 -9.66 16.79 27.78
N ARG A 46 -10.66 16.79 28.67
CA ARG A 46 -11.93 16.05 28.51
C ARG A 46 -12.63 16.32 27.16
N LYS A 47 -12.43 17.50 26.55
CA LYS A 47 -12.96 17.84 25.22
C LYS A 47 -12.32 17.05 24.08
N LEU A 48 -11.05 16.63 24.23
CA LEU A 48 -10.30 15.86 23.24
C LEU A 48 -10.41 14.36 23.52
N ALA A 49 -10.30 13.96 24.79
CA ALA A 49 -10.39 12.56 25.22
C ALA A 49 -11.78 11.95 24.95
N ASN A 50 -12.85 12.76 25.05
CA ASN A 50 -14.23 12.33 24.78
C ASN A 50 -14.74 12.82 23.41
N ASN A 51 -13.85 13.14 22.48
CA ASN A 51 -14.26 13.57 21.17
C ASN A 51 -14.85 12.38 20.39
N GLU A 52 -16.13 12.45 20.04
CA GLU A 52 -16.86 11.40 19.31
C GLU A 52 -16.19 10.98 17.99
N LEU A 53 -15.56 11.91 17.26
CA LEU A 53 -14.86 11.59 16.01
C LEU A 53 -13.56 10.82 16.28
N VAL A 54 -12.84 11.19 17.34
CA VAL A 54 -11.63 10.49 17.75
C VAL A 54 -11.97 9.08 18.27
N LEU A 55 -12.97 8.98 19.15
CA LEU A 55 -13.43 7.70 19.70
C LEU A 55 -13.98 6.80 18.61
N SER A 56 -14.83 7.31 17.70
CA SER A 56 -15.36 6.51 16.59
C SER A 56 -14.25 6.01 15.67
N PHE A 57 -13.24 6.81 15.34
CA PHE A 57 -12.08 6.35 14.57
C PHE A 57 -11.39 5.13 15.21
N PHE A 58 -11.11 5.19 16.52
CA PHE A 58 -10.43 4.08 17.22
C PHE A 58 -11.34 2.87 17.48
N LEU A 59 -12.61 3.09 17.81
CA LEU A 59 -13.57 2.01 18.04
C LEU A 59 -13.96 1.29 16.75
N ASN A 60 -13.98 1.99 15.61
CA ASN A 60 -14.22 1.37 14.31
C ASN A 60 -13.08 0.40 13.92
N CYS A 61 -11.88 0.60 14.45
CA CYS A 61 -10.76 -0.34 14.28
C CYS A 61 -11.00 -1.66 15.04
N CYS A 62 -11.61 -1.61 16.23
CA CYS A 62 -11.87 -2.80 17.06
C CYS A 62 -12.99 -3.69 16.52
N LYS A 63 -13.98 -3.12 15.82
CA LYS A 63 -15.11 -3.88 15.24
C LYS A 63 -14.68 -4.93 14.20
N ASN A 64 -13.49 -4.76 13.62
CA ASN A 64 -12.97 -5.66 12.60
C ASN A 64 -12.34 -6.94 13.19
N THR A 65 -12.24 -7.05 14.52
CA THR A 65 -11.58 -8.17 15.21
C THR A 65 -12.50 -9.01 16.10
N LEU A 66 -13.77 -8.61 16.25
CA LEU A 66 -14.74 -9.28 17.14
C LEU A 66 -16.09 -9.51 16.44
N ALA A 67 -16.06 -9.73 15.13
CA ALA A 67 -17.19 -10.20 14.35
C ALA A 67 -16.85 -11.58 13.79
N GLU A 68 -16.80 -12.58 14.67
CA GLU A 68 -17.10 -13.96 14.29
C GLU A 68 -18.62 -14.09 14.09
N ASP A 69 -19.00 -14.81 13.05
CA ASP A 69 -20.24 -15.58 12.94
C ASP A 69 -21.53 -14.93 13.47
N SER A 70 -22.07 -13.98 12.71
CA SER A 70 -23.51 -13.73 12.69
C SER A 70 -23.93 -12.96 11.43
N SER A 71 -24.67 -13.66 10.59
CA SER A 71 -25.43 -13.11 9.47
C SER A 71 -26.26 -11.89 9.88
N SER A 72 -25.98 -10.75 9.26
CA SER A 72 -27.00 -9.74 9.04
C SER A 72 -26.82 -9.14 7.66
N VAL A 73 -27.79 -9.46 6.79
CA VAL A 73 -27.98 -8.85 5.49
C VAL A 73 -28.18 -7.35 5.71
N THR A 74 -27.18 -6.55 5.32
CA THR A 74 -27.38 -5.12 5.10
C THR A 74 -27.39 -4.92 3.59
N LEU A 75 -28.60 -4.74 3.03
CA LEU A 75 -28.81 -4.33 1.65
C LEU A 75 -28.36 -2.86 1.49
N GLY A 76 -27.05 -2.64 1.38
CA GLY A 76 -26.52 -1.51 0.64
C GLY A 76 -26.72 -1.75 -0.87
N PRO A 77 -26.68 -0.71 -1.73
CA PRO A 77 -26.74 -0.90 -3.16
C PRO A 77 -25.61 -1.84 -3.55
N GLN A 78 -25.96 -3.08 -3.89
CA GLN A 78 -25.06 -4.10 -4.44
C GLN A 78 -24.59 -3.55 -5.79
N SER A 79 -23.54 -2.72 -5.76
CA SER A 79 -22.83 -2.33 -6.96
C SER A 79 -22.17 -3.59 -7.50
N THR A 80 -22.67 -4.04 -8.62
CA THR A 80 -22.09 -5.08 -9.46
C THR A 80 -20.63 -4.73 -9.80
N ASP A 81 -19.64 -5.20 -9.03
CA ASP A 81 -18.31 -5.50 -9.58
C ASP A 81 -17.45 -6.26 -8.55
N HIS A 82 -17.57 -7.58 -8.52
CA HIS A 82 -16.57 -8.49 -7.91
C HIS A 82 -15.26 -8.49 -8.71
N LYS A 83 -14.81 -7.35 -9.22
CA LYS A 83 -13.62 -7.29 -10.07
C LYS A 83 -12.41 -6.89 -9.22
N PRO A 84 -11.29 -7.63 -9.35
CA PRO A 84 -10.06 -7.29 -8.66
C PRO A 84 -9.66 -5.85 -8.97
N GLY A 85 -9.23 -5.12 -7.95
CA GLY A 85 -8.95 -3.69 -8.10
C GLY A 85 -8.06 -3.13 -7.00
N VAL A 86 -7.54 -1.94 -7.25
CA VAL A 86 -6.72 -1.16 -6.33
C VAL A 86 -7.32 0.23 -6.15
N GLN A 87 -7.39 0.70 -4.91
CA GLN A 87 -7.83 2.07 -4.62
C GLN A 87 -6.60 2.95 -4.42
N LEU A 88 -6.51 4.00 -5.24
CA LEU A 88 -5.40 4.95 -5.22
C LEU A 88 -5.90 6.37 -4.94
N VAL A 89 -5.03 7.17 -4.33
CA VAL A 89 -5.09 8.64 -4.40
C VAL A 89 -3.83 9.12 -5.08
N ILE A 90 -3.98 9.88 -6.16
CA ILE A 90 -2.86 10.40 -6.94
C ILE A 90 -2.87 11.92 -6.80
N SER A 91 -1.75 12.50 -6.37
CA SER A 91 -1.57 13.95 -6.26
C SER A 91 -0.31 14.40 -6.96
N TYR A 92 -0.32 15.64 -7.43
CA TYR A 92 0.80 16.22 -8.16
C TYR A 92 0.92 17.70 -7.83
N GLU A 93 2.05 18.08 -7.24
CA GLU A 93 2.35 19.46 -6.83
C GLU A 93 3.85 19.71 -6.99
N SER A 94 4.25 20.89 -7.47
CA SER A 94 5.66 21.31 -7.52
C SER A 94 6.62 20.27 -8.14
N THR A 95 6.24 19.67 -9.28
CA THR A 95 7.00 18.61 -9.98
C THR A 95 7.17 17.29 -9.20
N ARG A 96 6.33 17.08 -8.20
CA ARG A 96 6.34 15.90 -7.34
C ARG A 96 5.02 15.16 -7.47
N LEU A 97 5.09 13.96 -8.04
CA LEU A 97 3.97 13.03 -8.14
C LEU A 97 3.96 12.11 -6.91
N THR A 98 2.84 12.10 -6.20
CA THR A 98 2.63 11.24 -5.04
C THR A 98 1.48 10.29 -5.33
N VAL A 99 1.68 9.00 -5.04
CA VAL A 99 0.67 7.97 -5.23
C VAL A 99 0.49 7.23 -3.91
N MET A 100 -0.70 7.32 -3.33
CA MET A 100 -1.08 6.55 -2.16
C MET A 100 -1.84 5.30 -2.60
N LEU A 101 -1.37 4.13 -2.19
CA LEU A 101 -2.11 2.88 -2.23
C LEU A 101 -2.88 2.70 -0.92
N LYS A 102 -4.21 2.76 -0.98
CA LYS A 102 -5.06 2.54 0.19
C LYS A 102 -5.36 1.07 0.37
N HIS A 103 -6.19 0.52 -0.51
CA HIS A 103 -6.72 -0.83 -0.42
C HIS A 103 -6.56 -1.58 -1.74
N MET A 104 -6.52 -2.90 -1.66
CA MET A 104 -6.86 -3.76 -2.79
C MET A 104 -8.14 -4.52 -2.45
N ARG A 105 -8.83 -5.00 -3.47
CA ARG A 105 -10.02 -5.84 -3.29
C ARG A 105 -10.03 -7.00 -4.25
N ASN A 106 -10.62 -8.11 -3.81
CA ASN A 106 -10.89 -9.32 -4.58
C ASN A 106 -9.68 -9.85 -5.38
N ILE A 107 -8.46 -9.74 -4.84
CA ILE A 107 -7.26 -10.29 -5.48
C ILE A 107 -7.07 -11.76 -5.09
N ARG A 108 -6.70 -12.62 -6.05
CA ARG A 108 -6.45 -14.05 -5.83
C ARG A 108 -5.23 -14.52 -6.61
N LEU A 109 -4.60 -15.58 -6.12
CA LEU A 109 -3.60 -16.34 -6.86
C LEU A 109 -4.28 -17.23 -7.93
N PRO A 110 -3.52 -17.77 -8.90
CA PRO A 110 -4.07 -18.68 -9.91
C PRO A 110 -4.74 -19.94 -9.34
N ASP A 111 -4.36 -20.35 -8.13
CA ASP A 111 -4.97 -21.48 -7.40
C ASP A 111 -6.22 -21.08 -6.59
N GLY A 112 -6.67 -19.82 -6.71
CA GLY A 112 -7.81 -19.26 -5.98
C GLY A 112 -7.51 -18.85 -4.53
N SER A 113 -6.29 -19.10 -4.03
CA SER A 113 -5.93 -18.76 -2.66
C SER A 113 -5.63 -17.27 -2.47
N ALA A 114 -5.79 -16.78 -1.23
CA ALA A 114 -5.46 -15.40 -0.88
C ALA A 114 -3.95 -15.15 -0.94
N PRO A 115 -3.47 -14.07 -1.60
CA PRO A 115 -2.06 -13.74 -1.70
C PRO A 115 -1.51 -13.05 -0.45
N SER A 116 -0.20 -13.17 -0.20
CA SER A 116 0.57 -12.17 0.58
C SER A 116 1.14 -11.15 -0.41
N ALA A 117 0.39 -10.09 -0.67
CA ALA A 117 0.61 -9.25 -1.85
C ALA A 117 1.48 -8.01 -1.57
N HIS A 118 2.23 -7.56 -2.58
CA HIS A 118 2.86 -6.24 -2.64
C HIS A 118 2.60 -5.61 -4.01
N ALA A 119 2.66 -4.27 -4.07
CA ALA A 119 2.57 -3.52 -5.31
C ALA A 119 3.95 -3.01 -5.74
N GLU A 120 4.18 -3.02 -7.06
CA GLU A 120 5.32 -2.39 -7.72
C GLU A 120 4.78 -1.32 -8.67
N PHE A 121 5.25 -0.09 -8.49
CA PHE A 121 4.91 1.06 -9.31
C PHE A 121 6.06 1.39 -10.24
N TYR A 122 5.72 1.77 -11.46
CA TYR A 122 6.65 2.23 -12.49
C TYR A 122 6.04 3.46 -13.14
N LEU A 123 6.85 4.51 -13.32
CA LEU A 123 6.46 5.71 -14.05
C LEU A 123 7.08 5.65 -15.44
N LEU A 124 6.24 5.53 -16.46
CA LEU A 124 6.66 5.38 -17.84
C LEU A 124 6.52 6.71 -18.61
N PRO A 125 7.43 7.02 -19.55
CA PRO A 125 8.63 6.24 -19.88
C PRO A 125 9.65 6.27 -18.74
N ASP A 126 10.34 5.15 -18.54
CA ASP A 126 11.39 5.02 -17.51
C ASP A 126 12.76 4.86 -18.18
N PRO A 127 13.31 5.94 -18.78
CA PRO A 127 14.52 5.85 -19.60
C PRO A 127 15.76 5.43 -18.81
N TYR A 128 15.70 5.52 -17.48
CA TYR A 128 16.81 5.19 -16.58
C TYR A 128 16.56 3.92 -15.75
N GLU A 129 15.41 3.25 -15.91
CA GLU A 129 15.00 2.07 -15.14
C GLU A 129 15.04 2.25 -13.60
N VAL A 130 14.94 3.49 -13.12
CA VAL A 130 15.03 3.84 -11.68
C VAL A 130 13.68 4.23 -11.08
N SER A 131 12.61 4.19 -11.88
CA SER A 131 11.27 4.60 -11.42
C SER A 131 10.63 3.55 -10.51
N ARG A 132 11.16 2.33 -10.40
CA ARG A 132 10.51 1.29 -9.59
C ARG A 132 10.36 1.74 -8.13
N ARG A 133 9.12 1.68 -7.63
CA ARG A 133 8.79 1.83 -6.19
C ARG A 133 8.02 0.59 -5.75
N LYS A 134 8.30 0.07 -4.56
CA LYS A 134 7.68 -1.16 -4.04
C LYS A 134 7.10 -0.91 -2.65
N THR A 135 5.90 -1.41 -2.39
CA THR A 135 5.29 -1.38 -1.05
C THR A 135 5.79 -2.52 -0.19
N ARG A 136 5.50 -2.48 1.11
CA ARG A 136 5.64 -3.68 1.95
C ARG A 136 4.72 -4.79 1.44
N THR A 137 5.04 -6.01 1.85
CA THR A 137 4.18 -7.16 1.60
C THR A 137 3.13 -7.22 2.69
N ALA A 138 1.86 -7.19 2.30
CA ALA A 138 0.75 -7.33 3.23
C ALA A 138 0.60 -8.80 3.69
N PRO A 139 0.02 -9.04 4.88
CA PRO A 139 -0.40 -10.38 5.30
C PRO A 139 -1.34 -11.05 4.29
N LYS A 140 -1.49 -12.37 4.42
CA LYS A 140 -2.31 -13.17 3.51
C LYS A 140 -3.78 -12.69 3.52
N SER A 141 -4.24 -12.08 2.43
CA SER A 141 -5.60 -11.53 2.30
C SER A 141 -5.96 -11.26 0.84
N SER A 142 -7.25 -11.41 0.51
CA SER A 142 -7.80 -11.01 -0.79
C SER A 142 -8.17 -9.52 -0.86
N ASP A 143 -8.21 -8.84 0.29
CA ASP A 143 -8.61 -7.43 0.43
C ASP A 143 -7.63 -6.67 1.35
N PRO A 144 -6.31 -6.68 1.07
CA PRO A 144 -5.31 -6.06 1.93
C PRO A 144 -5.40 -4.53 1.96
N THR A 145 -5.03 -3.95 3.10
CA THR A 145 -4.86 -2.51 3.30
C THR A 145 -3.39 -2.16 3.44
N TYR A 146 -2.95 -1.16 2.67
CA TYR A 146 -1.56 -0.68 2.65
C TYR A 146 -1.44 0.69 3.31
N ASN A 147 -2.26 1.67 2.88
CA ASN A 147 -2.10 3.08 3.27
C ASN A 147 -0.64 3.56 3.14
N GLU A 148 0.00 3.19 2.03
CA GLU A 148 1.40 3.49 1.75
C GLU A 148 1.52 4.48 0.60
N ILE A 149 2.51 5.37 0.71
CA ILE A 149 2.76 6.42 -0.27
C ILE A 149 4.07 6.12 -1.00
N VAL A 150 4.04 6.20 -2.32
CA VAL A 150 5.23 6.24 -3.18
C VAL A 150 5.35 7.62 -3.83
N VAL A 151 6.59 8.06 -4.03
CA VAL A 151 6.90 9.41 -4.52
C VAL A 151 7.82 9.34 -5.72
N TYR A 152 7.53 10.20 -6.69
CA TYR A 152 8.36 10.51 -7.84
C TYR A 152 8.63 12.01 -7.86
N ASP A 153 9.89 12.39 -7.62
CA ASP A 153 10.34 13.76 -7.74
C ASP A 153 10.80 14.06 -9.18
N LYS A 154 10.87 15.34 -9.55
CA LYS A 154 11.32 15.83 -10.87
C LYS A 154 10.44 15.37 -12.04
N VAL A 155 9.16 15.09 -11.79
CA VAL A 155 8.17 14.88 -12.84
C VAL A 155 7.71 16.25 -13.29
N THR A 156 8.19 16.76 -14.43
CA THR A 156 7.89 18.15 -14.87
C THR A 156 6.46 18.31 -15.38
N GLU A 157 5.89 17.25 -15.95
CA GLU A 157 4.51 17.20 -16.44
C GLU A 157 3.94 15.79 -16.34
N LEU A 158 2.62 15.69 -16.20
CA LEU A 158 1.90 14.41 -16.19
C LEU A 158 1.56 13.91 -17.61
N LYS A 159 1.53 14.83 -18.57
CA LYS A 159 1.20 14.49 -19.96
C LYS A 159 2.27 13.54 -20.51
N GLY A 160 1.83 12.56 -21.31
CA GLY A 160 2.71 11.54 -21.87
C GLY A 160 3.19 10.47 -20.90
N HIS A 161 2.86 10.58 -19.60
CA HIS A 161 3.27 9.60 -18.59
C HIS A 161 2.17 8.58 -18.29
N ILE A 162 2.60 7.35 -18.04
CA ILE A 162 1.74 6.26 -17.59
C ILE A 162 2.26 5.74 -16.26
N LEU A 163 1.40 5.71 -15.25
CA LEU A 163 1.68 5.00 -14.02
C LEU A 163 1.27 3.53 -14.19
N LYS A 164 2.25 2.64 -14.25
CA LYS A 164 2.03 1.20 -14.26
C LYS A 164 2.13 0.66 -12.84
N LEU A 165 1.11 -0.08 -12.41
CA LEU A 165 1.07 -0.78 -11.13
C LEU A 165 0.98 -2.28 -11.38
N VAL A 166 1.85 -3.05 -10.74
CA VAL A 166 1.88 -4.51 -10.81
C VAL A 166 1.77 -5.09 -9.41
N VAL A 167 0.80 -5.98 -9.19
CA VAL A 167 0.61 -6.71 -7.94
C VAL A 167 1.24 -8.09 -8.04
N LYS A 168 2.03 -8.46 -7.04
CA LYS A 168 2.69 -9.78 -6.95
C LYS A 168 2.56 -10.38 -5.55
N SER A 169 2.71 -11.69 -5.45
CA SER A 169 2.89 -12.42 -4.19
C SER A 169 4.00 -13.44 -4.34
N LYS A 170 5.07 -13.32 -3.53
CA LYS A 170 6.24 -14.22 -3.58
C LYS A 170 6.80 -14.45 -5.00
N GLY A 171 6.75 -13.42 -5.85
CA GLY A 171 7.19 -13.47 -7.25
C GLY A 171 6.10 -13.80 -8.27
N THR A 172 4.99 -14.42 -7.84
CA THR A 172 3.84 -14.73 -8.70
C THR A 172 3.04 -13.47 -9.03
N PHE A 173 2.70 -13.29 -10.30
CA PHE A 173 1.86 -12.19 -10.76
C PHE A 173 0.41 -12.37 -10.31
N VAL A 174 -0.21 -11.31 -9.82
CA VAL A 174 -1.61 -11.28 -9.35
C VAL A 174 -2.49 -10.39 -10.23
N GLY A 175 -1.95 -9.29 -10.75
CA GLY A 175 -2.69 -8.36 -11.59
C GLY A 175 -1.88 -7.11 -11.89
N ALA A 176 -2.31 -6.34 -12.91
CA ALA A 176 -1.70 -5.06 -13.21
C ALA A 176 -2.70 -4.05 -13.78
N VAL A 177 -2.36 -2.77 -13.67
CA VAL A 177 -3.09 -1.69 -14.30
C VAL A 177 -2.13 -0.64 -14.83
N ASN A 178 -2.46 -0.06 -16.00
CA ASN A 178 -1.75 1.06 -16.60
C ASN A 178 -2.68 2.27 -16.54
N ILE A 179 -2.23 3.35 -15.90
CA ILE A 179 -3.03 4.55 -15.63
C ILE A 179 -2.40 5.74 -16.37
N PRO A 180 -2.99 6.23 -17.47
CA PRO A 180 -2.54 7.44 -18.13
C PRO A 180 -2.74 8.66 -17.22
N LEU A 181 -1.66 9.33 -16.85
CA LEU A 181 -1.71 10.40 -15.84
C LEU A 181 -2.38 11.68 -16.36
N SER A 182 -2.51 11.85 -17.68
CA SER A 182 -3.22 12.98 -18.29
C SER A 182 -4.73 12.97 -18.08
N SER A 183 -5.32 11.83 -17.72
CA SER A 183 -6.77 11.65 -17.54
C SER A 183 -7.19 11.37 -16.09
N VAL A 184 -6.28 11.55 -15.14
CA VAL A 184 -6.55 11.28 -13.73
C VAL A 184 -7.13 12.53 -13.06
N HIS A 185 -8.22 12.34 -12.31
CA HIS A 185 -8.67 13.34 -11.34
C HIS A 185 -7.77 13.24 -10.11
N LEU A 186 -7.00 14.29 -9.85
CA LEU A 186 -6.03 14.34 -8.76
C LEU A 186 -6.73 14.57 -7.42
N ASN A 187 -6.09 14.11 -6.34
CA ASN A 187 -6.53 14.27 -4.94
C ASN A 187 -7.88 13.60 -4.61
N GLU A 188 -8.30 12.63 -5.41
CA GLU A 188 -9.52 11.85 -5.19
C GLU A 188 -9.20 10.37 -4.98
N GLU A 189 -9.99 9.72 -4.13
CA GLU A 189 -9.96 8.27 -3.97
C GLU A 189 -10.66 7.60 -5.14
N LYS A 190 -9.91 6.82 -5.91
CA LYS A 190 -10.45 6.15 -7.10
C LYS A 190 -10.02 4.69 -7.17
N TRP A 191 -10.99 3.83 -7.47
CA TRP A 191 -10.76 2.43 -7.78
C TRP A 191 -10.29 2.27 -9.23
N TYR A 192 -9.22 1.52 -9.41
CA TYR A 192 -8.68 1.12 -10.71
C TYR A 192 -8.78 -0.40 -10.82
N PRO A 193 -9.44 -0.94 -11.85
CA PRO A 193 -9.55 -2.38 -12.03
C PRO A 193 -8.18 -2.97 -12.38
N LEU A 194 -7.85 -4.10 -11.76
CA LEU A 194 -6.68 -4.89 -12.14
C LEU A 194 -7.04 -5.75 -13.35
N GLY A 195 -6.26 -5.60 -14.42
CA GLY A 195 -6.29 -6.49 -15.56
C GLY A 195 -5.44 -7.75 -15.33
N ASN A 196 -5.77 -8.81 -16.07
CA ASN A 196 -5.08 -10.11 -16.07
C ASN A 196 -5.01 -10.81 -14.70
N SER A 197 -5.86 -10.43 -13.76
CA SER A 197 -6.10 -11.22 -12.56
C SER A 197 -6.91 -12.45 -12.94
N VAL A 198 -6.41 -13.64 -12.63
CA VAL A 198 -7.15 -14.89 -12.79
C VAL A 198 -8.37 -14.80 -11.87
N ILE A 199 -9.57 -14.76 -12.45
CA ILE A 199 -10.86 -14.80 -11.74
C ILE A 199 -11.29 -16.26 -11.67
#